data_AF-A0AA88YXN9-F1
#
_entry.id   AF-A0AA88YXN9-F1
#
_cell.length_a   1.000
_cell.length_b   1.000
_cell.length_c   1.000
_cell.angle_alpha   90.00
_cell.angle_beta   90.00
_cell.angle_gamma   90.00
#
_symmetry.space_group_name_H-M   'P 1'
#
loop_
_entity.id
_entity.type
_entity.pdbx_description
1 polymer ?
#
loop_
_entity_poly.entity_id
_entity_poly.type
_entity_poly.pdbx_seq_one_letter_code
_entity_poly.pdbx_strand_id
1 'polypeptide(L)'
;MSSTMDCCPNVLETDSGPNYVGNTVSDSSANFAFARDSTQRYHDEYMTLRMPVRNIEPPPVPNRKQSTPWKYPDYVYYAERLASFKEWPKYLKGPSKRDLARAGFVYTNVGDKVTCFWCGMTFKNWEPFDDAYREHLKWSKDCTFAKILSDGL
;
A
#
# COMPACT_ATOMS: atom_id res chain seq x y z
N MET A 1 -31.91 -35.72 26.64
CA MET A 1 -31.10 -35.14 25.55
C MET A 1 -29.75 -35.85 25.51
N SER A 2 -29.74 -37.02 24.84
CA SER A 2 -28.58 -37.78 24.33
C SER A 2 -27.67 -36.92 23.46
N SER A 3 -26.37 -37.18 23.21
CA SER A 3 -25.40 -38.20 23.60
C SER A 3 -24.01 -37.69 23.12
N THR A 4 -22.97 -37.98 23.89
CA THR A 4 -21.55 -38.28 23.56
C THR A 4 -20.84 -37.82 22.27
N MET A 5 -19.62 -37.33 22.51
CA MET A 5 -18.33 -37.37 21.77
C MET A 5 -18.17 -38.12 20.43
N ASP A 6 -17.22 -37.57 19.65
CA ASP A 6 -16.14 -38.21 18.88
C ASP A 6 -16.15 -38.23 17.33
N CYS A 7 -14.91 -37.99 16.85
CA CYS A 7 -14.25 -38.44 15.63
C CYS A 7 -14.45 -37.71 14.28
N CYS A 8 -13.32 -37.22 13.76
CA CYS A 8 -13.02 -37.11 12.33
C CYS A 8 -13.33 -38.42 11.58
N PRO A 9 -13.67 -38.38 10.29
CA PRO A 9 -13.52 -39.52 9.41
C PRO A 9 -12.34 -39.33 8.43
N ASN A 10 -11.35 -40.19 8.62
CA ASN A 10 -10.61 -41.00 7.65
C ASN A 10 -10.24 -40.44 6.26
N VAL A 11 -8.92 -40.36 6.12
CA VAL A 11 -8.06 -40.65 4.96
C VAL A 11 -8.58 -41.79 4.08
N LEU A 12 -8.54 -41.58 2.76
CA LEU A 12 -8.14 -42.60 1.79
C LEU A 12 -7.09 -41.98 0.87
N GLU A 13 -5.84 -42.41 1.04
CA GLU A 13 -4.76 -42.23 0.09
C GLU A 13 -5.04 -43.09 -1.15
N THR A 14 -4.82 -42.53 -2.33
CA THR A 14 -4.33 -43.31 -3.47
C THR A 14 -3.17 -42.57 -4.13
N ASP A 15 -2.06 -43.30 -4.19
CA ASP A 15 -0.77 -42.96 -4.77
C ASP A 15 -0.82 -43.04 -6.30
N SER A 16 -0.14 -42.11 -7.00
CA SER A 16 0.46 -42.23 -8.36
C SER A 16 0.62 -40.84 -9.00
N GLY A 17 1.87 -40.40 -9.18
CA GLY A 17 2.20 -39.31 -10.13
C GLY A 17 1.84 -39.65 -11.58
N PRO A 18 2.08 -38.74 -12.54
CA PRO A 18 3.42 -38.76 -13.12
C PRO A 18 4.03 -37.38 -13.40
N ASN A 19 5.36 -37.36 -13.37
CA ASN A 19 6.18 -36.42 -14.11
C ASN A 19 5.83 -36.46 -15.61
N TYR A 20 5.63 -35.31 -16.26
CA TYR A 20 5.97 -35.19 -17.67
C TYR A 20 6.49 -33.79 -18.01
N VAL A 21 7.65 -33.83 -18.66
CA VAL A 21 8.41 -32.73 -19.26
C VAL A 21 7.70 -32.25 -20.53
N GLY A 22 7.68 -30.96 -20.82
CA GLY A 22 7.26 -30.51 -22.15
C GLY A 22 7.05 -29.01 -22.28
N ASN A 23 8.14 -28.28 -22.54
CA ASN A 23 8.07 -26.98 -23.17
C ASN A 23 7.69 -27.19 -24.65
N THR A 24 6.57 -26.63 -25.12
CA THR A 24 6.29 -26.49 -26.55
C THR A 24 5.80 -25.07 -26.82
N VAL A 25 6.62 -24.33 -27.57
CA VAL A 25 6.21 -23.13 -28.29
C VAL A 25 5.64 -23.58 -29.63
N SER A 26 4.45 -23.06 -29.96
CA SER A 26 3.84 -22.84 -31.28
C SER A 26 2.44 -23.44 -31.37
N ASP A 27 1.41 -22.60 -31.21
CA ASP A 27 0.53 -22.39 -32.37
C ASP A 27 -0.29 -21.11 -32.25
N SER A 28 -0.54 -20.50 -33.41
CA SER A 28 -1.23 -19.23 -33.58
C SER A 28 -2.74 -19.45 -33.56
N SER A 29 -3.48 -18.51 -32.97
CA SER A 29 -4.94 -18.37 -33.11
C SER A 29 -5.81 -19.28 -32.24
N ALA A 30 -5.59 -19.27 -30.92
CA ALA A 30 -6.68 -19.49 -29.98
C ALA A 30 -6.87 -18.21 -29.17
N ASN A 31 -8.09 -17.67 -29.18
CA ASN A 31 -8.51 -16.69 -28.19
C ASN A 31 -8.49 -17.38 -26.83
N PHE A 32 -7.31 -17.45 -26.22
CA PHE A 32 -7.17 -17.77 -24.82
C PHE A 32 -7.75 -16.60 -24.05
N ALA A 33 -9.03 -16.69 -23.71
CA ALA A 33 -9.54 -15.97 -22.57
C ALA A 33 -8.70 -16.45 -21.37
N PHE A 34 -7.62 -15.74 -21.07
CA PHE A 34 -6.81 -16.01 -19.89
C PHE A 34 -7.77 -15.97 -18.70
N ALA A 35 -8.08 -17.13 -18.14
CA ALA A 35 -8.78 -17.21 -16.87
C ALA A 35 -7.86 -16.52 -15.85
N ARG A 36 -8.11 -15.23 -15.60
CA ARG A 36 -7.34 -14.44 -14.64
C ARG A 36 -7.41 -15.19 -13.30
N ASP A 37 -6.26 -15.59 -12.78
CA ASP A 37 -6.17 -16.17 -11.45
C ASP A 37 -6.88 -15.25 -10.45
N SER A 38 -7.51 -15.86 -9.46
CA SER A 38 -8.15 -15.18 -8.33
C SER A 38 -7.28 -14.06 -7.73
N THR A 39 -5.96 -14.27 -7.64
CA THR A 39 -4.98 -13.26 -7.22
C THR A 39 -4.91 -12.07 -8.17
N GLN A 40 -4.92 -12.32 -9.49
CA GLN A 40 -4.88 -11.28 -10.51
C GLN A 40 -6.16 -10.44 -10.50
N ARG A 41 -7.32 -11.09 -10.30
CA ARG A 41 -8.61 -10.39 -10.19
C ARG A 41 -8.65 -9.48 -8.95
N TYR A 42 -8.19 -9.99 -7.80
CA TYR A 42 -8.10 -9.22 -6.57
C TYR A 42 -7.10 -8.06 -6.69
N HIS A 43 -5.96 -8.30 -7.32
CA HIS A 43 -4.96 -7.28 -7.60
C HIS A 43 -5.52 -6.18 -8.50
N ASP A 44 -6.22 -6.54 -9.58
CA ASP A 44 -6.79 -5.58 -10.52
C ASP A 44 -7.90 -4.76 -9.85
N GLU A 45 -8.78 -5.41 -9.07
CA GLU A 45 -9.79 -4.73 -8.25
C GLU A 45 -9.13 -3.77 -7.24
N TYR A 46 -8.11 -4.22 -6.52
CA TYR A 46 -7.36 -3.43 -5.55
C TYR A 46 -6.62 -2.24 -6.17
N MET A 47 -6.05 -2.42 -7.36
CA MET A 47 -5.39 -1.35 -8.11
C MET A 47 -6.38 -0.36 -8.71
N THR A 48 -7.60 -0.79 -9.08
CA THR A 48 -8.68 0.14 -9.47
C THR A 48 -9.29 0.89 -8.28
N LEU A 49 -9.19 0.32 -7.07
CA LEU A 49 -9.59 0.95 -5.82
C LEU A 49 -8.50 1.85 -5.21
N ARG A 50 -7.27 1.84 -5.74
CA ARG A 50 -6.25 2.81 -5.32
C ARG A 50 -6.78 4.21 -5.57
N MET A 51 -6.98 4.95 -4.49
CA MET A 51 -7.56 6.29 -4.57
C MET A 51 -6.56 7.18 -5.31
N PRO A 52 -6.98 7.89 -6.38
CA PRO A 52 -6.11 8.85 -7.04
C PRO A 52 -5.90 10.01 -6.07
N VAL A 53 -4.88 9.92 -5.23
CA VAL A 53 -4.52 11.00 -4.31
C VAL A 53 -4.13 12.19 -5.19
N ARG A 54 -4.98 13.22 -5.20
CA ARG A 54 -4.65 14.48 -5.85
C ARG A 54 -3.60 15.18 -4.99
N ASN A 55 -2.75 16.01 -5.60
CA ASN A 55 -1.87 16.85 -4.81
C ASN A 55 -2.75 17.89 -4.10
N ILE A 56 -3.08 17.65 -2.83
CA ILE A 56 -3.80 18.62 -2.01
C ILE A 56 -2.80 19.68 -1.56
N GLU A 57 -3.11 20.94 -1.85
CA GLU A 57 -2.35 22.06 -1.31
C GLU A 57 -2.47 22.05 0.21
N PRO A 58 -1.36 22.21 0.95
CA PRO A 58 -1.43 22.29 2.39
C PRO A 58 -2.32 23.47 2.80
N PRO A 59 -3.06 23.36 3.91
CA PRO A 59 -3.82 24.50 4.41
C PRO A 59 -2.88 25.69 4.63
N PRO A 60 -3.39 26.92 4.41
CA PRO A 60 -2.57 28.12 4.49
C PRO A 60 -1.82 28.18 5.83
N VAL A 61 -0.54 28.54 5.74
CA VAL A 61 0.35 28.70 6.89
C VAL A 61 -0.30 29.66 7.89
N PRO A 62 -0.53 29.26 9.16
CA PRO A 62 -1.01 30.18 10.15
C PRO A 62 0.03 31.29 10.38
N ASN A 63 -0.44 32.49 10.73
CA ASN A 63 0.40 33.68 10.93
C ASN A 63 1.58 33.36 11.88
N ARG A 64 2.78 33.88 11.57
CA ARG A 64 4.09 33.69 12.24
C ARG A 64 4.08 33.74 13.78
N LYS A 65 3.03 34.28 14.40
CA LYS A 65 2.83 34.33 15.86
C LYS A 65 2.16 33.08 16.45
N GLN A 66 1.69 32.12 15.64
CA GLN A 66 1.03 30.90 16.09
C GLN A 66 1.92 29.68 15.86
N SER A 67 1.95 28.76 16.82
CA SER A 67 2.56 27.45 16.63
C SER A 67 1.84 26.71 15.51
N THR A 68 2.56 26.30 14.47
CA THR A 68 1.98 25.50 13.40
C THR A 68 1.54 24.13 13.95
N PRO A 69 0.43 23.56 13.47
CA PRO A 69 0.00 22.22 13.88
C PRO A 69 0.91 21.11 13.32
N TRP A 70 1.82 21.45 12.41
CA TRP A 70 2.71 20.52 11.73
C TRP A 70 3.96 20.20 12.55
N LYS A 71 4.37 18.93 12.54
CA LYS A 71 5.60 18.50 13.18
C LYS A 71 6.86 18.91 12.39
N TYR A 72 6.77 18.94 11.06
CA TYR A 72 7.89 19.25 10.16
C TYR A 72 7.48 20.32 9.13
N PRO A 73 7.67 21.62 9.45
CA PRO A 73 7.18 22.73 8.63
C PRO A 73 7.89 22.89 7.27
N ASP A 74 9.11 22.39 7.12
CA ASP A 74 9.85 22.45 5.85
C ASP A 74 9.27 21.51 4.77
N TYR A 75 8.34 20.63 5.15
CA TYR A 75 7.76 19.59 4.28
C TYR A 75 6.26 19.78 4.02
N VAL A 76 5.81 21.03 4.17
CA VAL A 76 4.41 21.43 4.01
C VAL A 76 3.95 21.28 2.56
N TYR A 77 4.78 21.65 1.58
CA TYR A 77 4.43 21.42 0.17
C TYR A 77 4.88 20.05 -0.33
N TYR A 78 4.16 19.58 -1.35
CA TYR A 78 4.39 18.27 -1.94
C TYR A 78 5.78 18.14 -2.56
N ALA A 79 6.32 19.23 -3.12
CA ALA A 79 7.61 19.23 -3.81
C ALA A 79 8.77 18.86 -2.87
N GLU A 80 8.80 19.40 -1.65
CA GLU A 80 9.82 19.15 -0.65
C GLU A 80 9.70 17.72 -0.11
N ARG A 81 8.46 17.25 0.10
CA ARG A 81 8.21 15.85 0.45
C ARG A 81 8.76 14.91 -0.61
N LEU A 82 8.42 15.15 -1.89
CA LEU A 82 8.90 14.32 -2.99
C LEU A 82 10.44 14.38 -3.13
N ALA A 83 11.03 15.56 -2.92
CA ALA A 83 12.48 15.75 -2.97
C ALA A 83 13.22 14.93 -1.91
N SER A 84 12.60 14.70 -0.74
CA SER A 84 13.20 13.84 0.30
C SER A 84 13.45 12.40 -0.15
N PHE A 85 12.69 11.89 -1.13
CA PHE A 85 12.83 10.53 -1.67
C PHE A 85 13.91 10.39 -2.74
N LYS A 86 14.93 11.26 -2.74
CA LYS A 86 16.04 11.20 -3.71
C LYS A 86 16.75 9.85 -3.66
N GLU A 87 17.06 9.38 -2.46
CA GLU A 87 17.77 8.11 -2.18
C GLU A 87 16.82 6.96 -1.83
N TRP A 88 15.53 7.05 -2.19
CA TRP A 88 14.56 5.99 -1.90
C TRP A 88 14.95 4.68 -2.60
N PRO A 89 15.07 3.54 -1.87
CA PRO A 89 15.60 2.33 -2.47
C PRO A 89 14.70 1.76 -3.58
N LYS A 90 15.26 1.62 -4.79
CA LYS A 90 14.52 1.18 -5.98
C LYS A 90 14.03 -0.27 -5.93
N TYR A 91 14.61 -1.10 -5.07
CA TYR A 91 14.26 -2.51 -4.93
C TYR A 91 13.03 -2.75 -4.06
N LEU A 92 12.60 -1.75 -3.28
CA LEU A 92 11.40 -1.87 -2.46
C LEU A 92 10.17 -2.01 -3.34
N LYS A 93 9.32 -2.98 -3.02
CA LYS A 93 8.17 -3.35 -3.83
C LYS A 93 6.89 -2.62 -3.47
N GLY A 94 6.88 -1.83 -2.38
CA GLY A 94 5.71 -1.14 -1.85
C GLY A 94 5.29 0.13 -2.60
N PRO A 95 4.57 1.06 -1.93
CA PRO A 95 4.02 2.25 -2.56
C PRO A 95 5.08 3.09 -3.27
N SER A 96 4.70 3.76 -4.36
CA SER A 96 5.64 4.62 -5.05
C SER A 96 6.01 5.83 -4.20
N LYS A 97 7.22 6.38 -4.39
CA LYS A 97 7.64 7.61 -3.70
C LYS A 97 6.68 8.79 -3.90
N ARG A 98 5.96 8.83 -5.03
CA ARG A 98 4.94 9.85 -5.29
C ARG A 98 3.73 9.63 -4.38
N ASP A 99 3.28 8.39 -4.25
CA ASP A 99 2.13 8.07 -3.41
C ASP A 99 2.43 8.30 -1.93
N LEU A 100 3.65 7.94 -1.49
CA LEU A 100 4.13 8.25 -0.13
C LEU A 100 4.14 9.77 0.12
N ALA A 101 4.75 10.55 -0.79
CA ALA A 101 4.79 12.01 -0.66
C ALA A 101 3.39 12.65 -0.69
N ARG A 102 2.46 12.13 -1.50
CA ARG A 102 1.07 12.60 -1.53
C ARG A 102 0.32 12.28 -0.24
N ALA A 103 0.56 11.11 0.35
CA ALA A 103 0.03 10.71 1.65
C ALA A 103 0.60 11.52 2.83
N GLY A 104 1.52 12.46 2.58
CA GLY A 104 2.08 13.35 3.60
C GLY A 104 3.38 12.84 4.20
N PHE A 105 4.01 11.83 3.60
CA PHE A 105 5.25 11.26 4.11
C PHE A 105 6.50 11.95 3.59
N VAL A 106 7.52 11.97 4.45
CA VAL A 106 8.89 12.43 4.22
C VAL A 106 9.80 11.23 4.43
N TYR A 107 10.77 11.02 3.54
CA TYR A 107 11.74 9.94 3.70
C TYR A 107 12.77 10.27 4.78
N THR A 108 13.06 9.30 5.65
CA THR A 108 14.03 9.46 6.75
C THR A 108 15.48 9.16 6.33
N ASN A 109 15.71 8.75 5.07
CA ASN A 109 17.00 8.23 4.58
C ASN A 109 17.47 6.93 5.25
N VAL A 110 16.59 6.22 5.97
CA VAL A 110 16.93 4.96 6.65
C VAL A 110 15.98 3.84 6.21
N GLY A 111 16.51 2.87 5.47
CA GLY A 111 15.74 1.72 5.00
C GLY A 111 14.51 2.15 4.20
N ASP A 112 13.33 1.66 4.59
CA ASP A 112 12.05 2.05 4.02
C ASP A 112 11.22 2.96 4.95
N LYS A 113 11.87 3.58 5.94
CA LYS A 113 11.19 4.38 6.95
C LYS A 113 10.78 5.74 6.41
N VAL A 114 9.52 6.09 6.60
CA VAL A 114 8.98 7.41 6.24
C VAL A 114 8.21 8.01 7.42
N THR A 115 8.17 9.34 7.52
CA THR A 115 7.53 10.05 8.63
C THR A 115 6.54 11.08 8.10
N CYS A 116 5.35 11.17 8.69
CA CYS A 116 4.38 12.19 8.29
C CYS A 116 4.83 13.59 8.71
N PHE A 117 4.77 14.57 7.80
CA PHE A 117 5.12 15.96 8.11
C PHE A 117 4.18 16.60 9.15
N TRP A 118 2.92 16.17 9.18
CA TRP A 118 1.88 16.74 10.04
C TRP A 118 1.91 16.12 11.44
N CYS A 119 1.60 14.83 11.57
CA CYS A 119 1.49 14.16 12.88
C CYS A 119 2.82 13.62 13.41
N GLY A 120 3.84 13.48 12.57
CA GLY A 120 5.15 12.97 12.96
C GLY A 120 5.25 11.47 13.19
N MET A 121 4.20 10.70 12.93
CA MET A 121 4.25 9.24 13.02
C MET A 121 5.12 8.65 11.92
N THR A 122 5.88 7.59 12.25
CA THR A 122 6.83 6.93 11.34
C THR A 122 6.34 5.53 10.97
N PHE A 123 6.44 5.21 9.69
CA PHE A 123 5.97 3.99 9.04
C PHE A 123 7.15 3.27 8.40
N LYS A 124 7.10 1.94 8.34
CA LYS A 124 8.17 1.06 7.85
C LYS A 124 7.58 -0.30 7.48
N ASN A 125 8.41 -1.16 6.90
CA ASN A 125 8.07 -2.50 6.42
C ASN A 125 6.98 -2.48 5.34
N TRP A 126 7.15 -1.62 4.33
CA TRP A 126 6.18 -1.45 3.24
C TRP A 126 6.11 -2.69 2.34
N GLU A 127 4.90 -3.18 2.12
CA GLU A 127 4.59 -4.35 1.30
C GLU A 127 4.07 -3.97 -0.10
N PRO A 128 4.17 -4.88 -1.10
CA PRO A 128 3.86 -4.58 -2.50
C PRO A 128 2.46 -4.02 -2.79
N PHE A 129 1.52 -4.30 -1.90
CA PHE A 129 0.13 -3.92 -2.04
C PHE A 129 -0.31 -2.90 -1.00
N ASP A 130 0.60 -2.35 -0.20
CA ASP A 130 0.22 -1.28 0.71
C ASP A 130 -0.31 -0.07 -0.07
N ASP A 131 -1.26 0.61 0.55
CA ASP A 131 -1.72 1.92 0.15
C ASP A 131 -1.28 2.92 1.22
N ALA A 132 -0.44 3.88 0.82
CA ALA A 132 0.19 4.81 1.74
C ALA A 132 -0.85 5.62 2.55
N TYR A 133 -1.96 6.00 1.92
CA TYR A 133 -3.01 6.77 2.56
C TYR A 133 -3.82 5.91 3.54
N ARG A 134 -4.21 4.69 3.14
CA ARG A 134 -4.95 3.77 4.02
C ARG A 134 -4.14 3.38 5.24
N GLU A 135 -2.86 3.08 5.07
CA GLU A 135 -1.97 2.80 6.21
C GLU A 135 -1.84 4.05 7.10
N HIS A 136 -1.72 5.25 6.53
CA HIS A 136 -1.67 6.49 7.30
C HIS A 136 -2.90 6.67 8.21
N LEU A 137 -4.12 6.52 7.67
CA LEU A 137 -5.36 6.61 8.45
C LEU A 137 -5.52 5.49 9.47
N LYS A 138 -5.14 4.27 9.10
CA LYS A 138 -5.23 3.09 9.97
C LYS A 138 -4.41 3.28 11.25
N TRP A 139 -3.17 3.75 11.13
CA TRP A 139 -2.25 3.89 12.26
C TRP A 139 -2.26 5.26 12.92
N SER A 140 -2.62 6.32 12.19
CA SER A 140 -2.71 7.70 12.70
C SER A 140 -4.09 8.30 12.47
N LYS A 141 -5.10 7.70 13.13
CA LYS A 141 -6.52 8.09 13.00
C LYS A 141 -6.78 9.56 13.32
N ASP A 142 -5.93 10.21 14.10
CA ASP A 142 -6.06 11.61 14.50
C ASP A 142 -5.25 12.59 13.65
N CYS A 143 -4.50 12.11 12.65
CA CYS A 143 -3.77 12.98 11.76
C CYS A 143 -4.73 13.81 10.90
N THR A 144 -4.78 15.11 11.13
CA THR A 144 -5.64 16.04 10.37
C THR A 144 -5.34 15.96 8.87
N PHE A 145 -4.07 15.84 8.48
CA PHE A 145 -3.71 15.70 7.07
C PHE A 145 -4.29 14.42 6.45
N ALA A 146 -4.22 13.30 7.17
CA ALA A 146 -4.78 12.04 6.70
C ALA A 146 -6.31 12.13 6.55
N LYS A 147 -7.01 12.82 7.46
CA LYS A 147 -8.45 13.10 7.34
C LYS A 147 -8.78 14.03 6.17
N ILE A 148 -7.98 15.07 5.94
CA ILE A 148 -8.19 15.94 4.77
C ILE A 148 -8.09 15.14 3.46
N LEU A 149 -7.18 14.17 3.39
CA LEU A 149 -7.08 13.25 2.25
C LEU A 149 -8.33 12.35 2.11
N SER A 150 -9.03 12.02 3.20
CA SER A 150 -10.28 11.25 3.17
C SER A 150 -11.50 12.06 2.73
N ASP A 151 -11.51 13.33 3.06
CA ASP A 151 -12.69 14.19 2.90
C ASP A 151 -12.70 14.93 1.55
N GLY A 152 -11.58 14.93 0.82
CA GLY A 152 -11.43 15.49 -0.53
C GLY A 152 -11.82 14.55 -1.67
N LEU A 153 -12.69 13.56 -1.39
CA LEU A 153 -13.21 12.54 -2.29
C LEU A 153 -14.69 12.77 -2.61
#